data_AF-A0A819U204-F1
#
_entry.id   AF-A0A819U204-F1
#
_cell.length_a   1.000
_cell.length_b   1.000
_cell.length_c   1.000
_cell.angle_alpha   90.00
_cell.angle_beta   90.00
_cell.angle_gamma   90.00
#
_symmetry.space_group_name_H-M   'P 1'
#
loop_
_entity.id
_entity.type
_entity.pdbx_description
1 polymer ?
#
loop_
_entity_poly.entity_id
_entity_poly.type
_entity_poly.pdbx_seq_one_letter_code
_entity_poly.pdbx_strand_id
1 'polypeptide(L)'
;MSVNCAVYEPGTFAKQDFRSKHVRHDSYHRINNEEIYQTFFITHTCYDCMPKSGKVLLLDARLSIRKAFFALVFNNVRAALIWHAPTSSTIGLLTIGDFINMLIAAYDAKWNGVESLETSSILDWKHDAIQQNGANNESNNFKLIQLGPQD
;
A
#
# COMPACT_ATOMS: atom_id res chain seq x y z
N MET A 1 -21.05 -6.39 18.66
CA MET A 1 -19.68 -6.93 18.58
C MET A 1 -18.75 -5.76 18.42
N SER A 2 -17.93 -5.49 19.44
CA SER A 2 -17.05 -4.33 19.49
C SER A 2 -15.84 -4.58 18.61
N VAL A 3 -15.67 -3.77 17.57
CA VAL A 3 -14.42 -3.71 16.83
C VAL A 3 -13.34 -3.16 17.76
N ASN A 4 -12.29 -3.95 18.01
CA ASN A 4 -11.06 -3.43 18.61
C ASN A 4 -10.33 -2.58 17.55
N CYS A 5 -10.90 -1.42 17.21
CA CYS A 5 -10.08 -0.31 16.75
C CYS A 5 -9.33 0.18 17.98
N ALA A 6 -7.99 0.19 17.94
CA ALA A 6 -7.24 0.92 18.95
C ALA A 6 -7.79 2.36 19.00
N VAL A 7 -8.40 2.74 20.12
CA VAL A 7 -8.90 4.09 20.34
C VAL A 7 -7.70 5.02 20.26
N TYR A 8 -7.72 5.92 19.28
CA TYR A 8 -6.70 6.96 19.16
C TYR A 8 -6.83 7.90 20.36
N GLU A 9 -5.90 7.80 21.30
CA GLU A 9 -5.76 8.79 22.38
C GLU A 9 -4.73 9.87 21.97
N PRO A 10 -5.12 11.15 21.90
CA PRO A 10 -4.20 12.24 21.60
C PRO A 10 -3.17 12.36 22.74
N GLY A 11 -1.90 12.02 22.46
CA GLY A 11 -0.79 12.17 23.41
C GLY A 11 -0.02 10.90 23.77
N THR A 12 -0.51 9.72 23.37
CA THR A 12 0.17 8.43 23.62
C THR A 12 1.15 8.02 22.51
N PHE A 13 1.01 8.58 21.30
CA PHE A 13 1.92 8.30 20.17
C PHE A 13 3.39 8.62 20.48
N ALA A 14 3.65 9.66 21.27
CA ALA A 14 5.00 10.07 21.66
C ALA A 14 5.51 9.40 22.96
N LYS A 15 4.68 8.58 23.63
CA LYS A 15 4.98 7.98 24.93
C LYS A 15 4.99 6.45 24.93
N GLN A 16 4.72 5.80 23.80
CA GLN A 16 5.18 4.42 23.64
C GLN A 16 6.70 4.47 23.56
N ASP A 17 7.32 4.10 24.66
CA ASP A 17 8.75 4.08 24.87
C ASP A 17 9.41 3.03 23.97
N PHE A 18 9.49 3.32 22.67
CA PHE A 18 10.33 2.62 21.70
C PHE A 18 11.82 2.94 21.91
N ARG A 19 12.12 3.78 22.91
CA ARG A 19 13.45 4.32 23.22
C ARG A 19 14.34 3.37 24.02
N SER A 20 13.99 2.07 24.08
CA SER A 20 14.88 1.02 24.59
C SER A 20 15.60 0.29 23.46
N LYS A 21 16.22 1.05 22.55
CA LYS A 21 17.47 0.61 21.92
C LYS A 21 18.52 1.67 22.20
N HIS A 22 18.99 1.67 23.45
CA HIS A 22 20.25 2.28 23.82
C HIS A 22 21.39 1.44 23.22
N VAL A 23 21.49 1.41 21.88
CA VAL A 23 22.77 1.10 21.24
C VAL A 23 23.62 2.31 21.53
N ARG A 24 24.52 2.17 22.50
CA ARG A 24 25.47 3.20 22.89
C ARG A 24 26.06 3.83 21.64
N HIS A 25 25.92 5.15 21.52
CA HIS A 25 26.42 5.97 20.43
C HIS A 25 27.94 5.78 20.20
N ASP A 26 28.65 5.23 21.20
CA ASP A 26 30.07 4.88 21.17
C ASP A 26 30.43 3.65 20.30
N SER A 27 29.45 2.93 19.75
CA SER A 27 29.70 1.64 19.05
C SER A 27 30.10 1.79 17.58
N TYR A 28 29.87 2.96 16.95
CA TYR A 28 30.17 3.15 15.52
C TYR A 28 31.66 3.09 15.19
N HIS A 29 32.53 3.29 16.19
CA HIS A 29 33.98 3.29 16.01
C HIS A 29 34.60 1.90 15.76
N ARG A 30 33.84 0.79 15.89
CA ARG A 30 34.33 -0.58 15.64
C ARG A 30 33.66 -1.27 14.44
N ILE A 31 32.82 -0.57 13.68
CA ILE A 31 32.10 -1.17 12.56
C ILE A 31 33.01 -1.15 11.33
N ASN A 32 33.20 -2.31 10.71
CA ASN A 32 33.93 -2.42 9.45
C ASN A 32 33.22 -1.59 8.37
N ASN A 33 33.96 -0.91 7.49
CA ASN A 33 33.37 0.00 6.49
C ASN A 33 32.33 -0.69 5.58
N GLU A 34 32.44 -2.00 5.42
CA GLU A 34 31.52 -2.83 4.62
C GLU A 34 30.16 -3.07 5.31
N GLU A 35 30.06 -2.92 6.63
CA GLU A 35 28.85 -3.24 7.43
C GLU A 35 28.10 -2.00 7.95
N ILE A 36 28.57 -0.79 7.59
CA ILE A 36 28.03 0.48 8.10
C ILE A 36 26.56 0.64 7.72
N TYR A 37 26.19 0.41 6.45
CA TYR A 37 24.81 0.57 5.99
C TYR A 37 23.86 -0.46 6.60
N GLN A 38 24.33 -1.69 6.79
CA GLN A 38 23.52 -2.74 7.41
C GLN A 38 23.22 -2.40 8.87
N THR A 39 24.26 -1.99 9.62
CA THR A 39 24.08 -1.57 11.01
C THR A 39 23.17 -0.35 11.11
N PHE A 40 23.31 0.60 10.19
CA PHE A 40 22.43 1.77 10.11
C PHE A 40 20.95 1.36 9.92
N PHE A 41 20.63 0.50 8.95
CA PHE A 41 19.24 0.08 8.70
C PHE A 41 18.64 -0.79 9.82
N ILE A 42 19.46 -1.54 10.57
CA ILE A 42 18.98 -2.35 11.71
C ILE A 42 18.70 -1.49 12.95
N THR A 43 19.41 -0.36 13.08
CA THR A 43 19.30 0.54 14.23
C THR A 43 18.23 1.61 14.06
N HIS A 44 17.80 1.91 12.84
CA HIS A 44 16.75 2.89 12.54
C HIS A 44 15.44 2.21 12.15
N THR A 45 14.33 2.80 12.58
CA THR A 45 12.97 2.37 12.24
C THR A 45 12.43 3.14 11.05
N CYS A 46 11.38 2.64 10.39
CA CYS A 46 10.70 3.37 9.31
C CYS A 46 10.11 4.72 9.79
N TYR A 47 9.86 4.88 11.09
CA TYR A 47 9.39 6.13 11.68
C TYR A 47 10.48 7.21 11.66
N ASP A 48 11.75 6.83 11.84
CA ASP A 48 12.88 7.76 11.80
C ASP A 48 13.08 8.35 10.39
N CYS A 49 12.70 7.58 9.35
CA CYS A 49 12.72 8.01 7.96
C CYS A 49 11.48 8.82 7.54
N MET A 50 10.44 8.90 8.37
CA MET A 50 9.20 9.58 8.02
C MET A 50 9.39 11.10 8.09
N PRO A 51 8.94 11.88 7.08
CA PRO A 51 8.98 13.33 7.17
C PRO A 51 8.09 13.83 8.30
N LYS A 52 8.40 15.01 8.85
CA LYS A 52 7.59 15.68 9.90
C LYS A 52 6.11 15.83 9.52
N SER A 53 5.82 15.91 8.22
CA SER A 53 4.48 15.95 7.66
C SER A 53 4.44 15.15 6.38
N GLY A 54 3.39 14.38 6.18
CA GLY A 54 3.13 13.60 4.97
C GLY A 54 1.65 13.56 4.64
N LYS A 55 1.35 13.20 3.40
CA LYS A 55 -0.02 13.04 2.89
C LYS A 55 -0.21 11.59 2.46
N VAL A 56 -1.30 10.98 2.88
CA VAL A 56 -1.70 9.63 2.48
C VAL A 56 -3.08 9.72 1.84
N LEU A 57 -3.26 9.04 0.71
CA LEU A 57 -4.57 8.93 0.04
C LEU A 57 -5.18 7.56 0.36
N LEU A 58 -6.42 7.57 0.85
CA LEU A 58 -7.21 6.38 1.14
C LEU A 58 -8.47 6.42 0.27
N LEU A 59 -8.68 5.38 -0.54
CA LEU A 59 -9.78 5.29 -1.51
C LEU A 59 -10.70 4.12 -1.16
N ASP A 60 -12.03 4.30 -1.23
CA ASP A 60 -12.99 3.21 -1.05
C ASP A 60 -12.87 2.20 -2.20
N ALA A 61 -12.93 0.90 -1.89
CA ALA A 61 -12.81 -0.18 -2.86
C ALA A 61 -13.90 -0.14 -3.96
N ARG A 62 -15.07 0.45 -3.69
CA ARG A 62 -16.16 0.59 -4.68
C ARG A 62 -16.01 1.84 -5.56
N LEU A 63 -14.97 2.64 -5.36
CA LEU A 63 -14.67 3.79 -6.22
C LEU A 63 -14.36 3.29 -7.64
N SER A 64 -14.90 3.98 -8.65
CA SER A 64 -14.59 3.64 -10.04
C SER A 64 -13.12 3.91 -10.38
N ILE A 65 -12.56 3.09 -11.27
CA ILE A 65 -11.15 3.16 -11.65
C ILE A 65 -10.79 4.53 -12.21
N ARG A 66 -11.63 5.10 -13.08
CA ARG A 66 -11.49 6.48 -13.57
C ARG A 66 -11.36 7.49 -12.42
N LYS A 67 -12.24 7.44 -11.41
CA LYS A 67 -12.20 8.38 -10.27
C LYS A 67 -10.95 8.17 -9.42
N ALA A 68 -10.54 6.92 -9.22
CA ALA A 68 -9.32 6.58 -8.49
C ALA A 68 -8.08 7.15 -9.18
N PHE A 69 -8.00 7.03 -10.51
CA PHE A 69 -6.92 7.61 -11.31
C PHE A 69 -6.87 9.14 -11.16
N PHE A 70 -8.00 9.82 -11.35
CA PHE A 70 -8.06 11.27 -11.17
C PHE A 70 -7.69 11.70 -9.74
N ALA A 71 -8.09 10.94 -8.73
CA ALA A 71 -7.74 11.24 -7.35
C ALA A 71 -6.22 11.19 -7.12
N LEU A 72 -5.50 10.23 -7.71
CA LEU A 72 -4.04 10.17 -7.62
C LEU A 72 -3.37 11.36 -8.32
N VAL A 73 -3.78 11.66 -9.55
CA VAL A 73 -3.23 12.77 -10.34
C VAL A 73 -3.48 14.11 -9.66
N PHE A 74 -4.72 14.37 -9.23
CA PHE A 74 -5.09 15.63 -8.57
C PHE A 74 -4.34 15.84 -7.25
N ASN A 75 -4.10 14.76 -6.50
CA ASN A 75 -3.38 14.83 -5.24
C ASN A 75 -1.86 14.75 -5.38
N ASN A 76 -1.34 14.60 -6.61
CA ASN A 76 0.06 14.40 -6.95
C ASN A 76 0.72 13.27 -6.15
N VAL A 77 0.01 12.13 -6.03
CA VAL A 77 0.49 10.93 -5.34
C VAL A 77 0.53 9.76 -6.32
N ARG A 78 1.49 8.85 -6.15
CA ARG A 78 1.73 7.72 -7.08
C ARG A 78 1.09 6.40 -6.61
N ALA A 79 0.56 6.39 -5.39
CA ALA A 79 -0.10 5.24 -4.81
C ALA A 79 -1.14 5.67 -3.77
N ALA A 80 -2.16 4.84 -3.57
CA ALA A 80 -3.21 5.04 -2.57
C ALA A 80 -3.55 3.73 -1.88
N LEU A 81 -3.89 3.83 -0.60
CA LEU A 81 -4.42 2.72 0.17
C LEU A 81 -5.87 2.46 -0.27
N ILE A 82 -6.24 1.18 -0.43
CA ILE A 82 -7.61 0.78 -0.74
C ILE A 82 -8.31 0.32 0.53
N TRP A 83 -9.37 1.03 0.90
CA TRP A 83 -10.20 0.77 2.06
C TRP A 83 -11.43 -0.04 1.67
N HIS A 84 -11.67 -1.15 2.38
CA HIS A 84 -12.89 -1.91 2.27
C HIS A 84 -13.80 -1.59 3.46
N ALA A 85 -14.81 -0.75 3.21
CA ALA A 85 -15.73 -0.31 4.26
C ALA A 85 -16.45 -1.46 5.01
N PRO A 86 -16.92 -2.54 4.34
CA PRO A 86 -17.60 -3.64 5.04
C PRO A 86 -16.75 -4.37 6.09
N THR A 87 -15.46 -4.58 5.83
CA THR A 87 -14.53 -5.21 6.80
C THR A 87 -13.80 -4.18 7.66
N SER A 88 -13.98 -2.88 7.38
CA SER A 88 -13.24 -1.79 7.99
C SER A 88 -11.73 -2.04 7.98
N SER A 89 -11.21 -2.48 6.83
CA SER A 89 -9.79 -2.82 6.69
C SER A 89 -9.22 -2.38 5.34
N THR A 90 -7.90 -2.21 5.29
CA THR A 90 -7.17 -1.95 4.04
C THR A 90 -6.92 -3.26 3.30
N ILE A 91 -7.35 -3.36 2.05
CA ILE A 91 -7.25 -4.58 1.26
C ILE A 91 -6.06 -4.60 0.29
N GLY A 92 -5.32 -3.50 0.19
CA GLY A 92 -4.12 -3.38 -0.63
C GLY A 92 -3.75 -1.93 -0.93
N LEU A 93 -2.71 -1.78 -1.75
CA LEU A 93 -2.22 -0.52 -2.30
C LEU A 93 -2.48 -0.51 -3.81
N LEU A 94 -3.12 0.55 -4.28
CA LEU A 94 -3.33 0.84 -5.69
C LEU A 94 -2.23 1.78 -6.18
N THR A 95 -1.51 1.36 -7.21
CA THR A 95 -0.34 2.04 -7.77
C THR A 95 -0.52 2.33 -9.25
N ILE A 96 0.37 3.15 -9.81
CA ILE A 96 0.42 3.39 -11.27
C ILE A 96 0.59 2.08 -12.06
N GLY A 97 1.32 1.09 -11.52
CA GLY A 97 1.49 -0.22 -12.16
C GLY A 97 0.16 -0.95 -12.34
N ASP A 98 -0.74 -0.85 -11.36
CA ASP A 98 -2.07 -1.45 -11.45
C ASP A 98 -2.90 -0.81 -12.57
N PHE A 99 -2.83 0.51 -12.73
CA PHE A 99 -3.52 1.19 -13.84
C PHE A 99 -2.96 0.81 -15.21
N ILE A 100 -1.65 0.64 -15.34
CA ILE A 100 -1.04 0.16 -16.59
C ILE A 100 -1.59 -1.23 -16.93
N ASN A 101 -1.66 -2.12 -15.95
CA ASN A 101 -2.21 -3.46 -16.14
C ASN A 101 -3.70 -3.43 -16.50
N MET A 102 -4.50 -2.57 -15.85
CA MET A 102 -5.92 -2.37 -16.20
C MET A 102 -6.09 -1.85 -17.64
N LEU A 103 -5.26 -0.89 -18.06
CA LEU A 103 -5.29 -0.32 -19.40
C LEU A 103 -4.91 -1.36 -20.46
N ILE A 104 -3.86 -2.15 -20.22
CA ILE A 104 -3.46 -3.25 -21.11
C ILE A 104 -4.58 -4.29 -21.23
N ALA A 105 -5.18 -4.70 -20.10
CA ALA A 105 -6.27 -5.67 -20.10
C ALA A 105 -7.53 -5.16 -20.82
N ALA A 106 -7.85 -3.87 -20.67
CA ALA A 106 -8.94 -3.21 -21.37
C ALA A 106 -8.67 -3.10 -22.88
N TYR A 107 -7.43 -2.79 -23.28
CA TYR A 107 -7.01 -2.68 -24.68
C TYR A 107 -7.04 -4.02 -25.39
N ASP A 108 -6.55 -5.08 -24.74
CA ASP A 108 -6.56 -6.45 -25.26
C ASP A 108 -7.96 -7.10 -25.24
N ALA A 109 -9.01 -6.36 -24.86
CA ALA A 109 -10.38 -6.83 -24.63
C ALA A 109 -10.50 -8.00 -23.62
N LYS A 110 -9.45 -8.26 -22.82
CA LYS A 110 -9.44 -9.25 -21.73
C LYS A 110 -10.28 -8.81 -20.53
N TRP A 111 -10.61 -7.52 -20.47
CA TRP A 111 -11.43 -6.92 -19.44
C TRP A 111 -12.49 -5.99 -20.03
N ASN A 112 -13.40 -6.57 -20.83
CA ASN A 112 -14.62 -5.91 -21.34
C ASN A 112 -14.39 -4.57 -22.08
N GLY A 113 -13.21 -4.36 -22.66
CA GLY A 113 -12.88 -3.16 -23.43
C GLY A 113 -12.64 -1.89 -22.59
N VAL A 114 -12.26 -0.81 -23.28
CA VAL A 114 -11.92 0.49 -22.66
C VAL A 114 -13.08 1.12 -21.88
N GLU A 115 -14.33 0.88 -22.29
CA GLU A 115 -15.53 1.39 -21.61
C GLU A 115 -15.61 0.95 -20.15
N SER A 116 -15.10 -0.25 -19.84
CA SER A 116 -15.12 -0.82 -18.49
C SER A 116 -14.23 -0.07 -17.50
N LEU A 117 -13.23 0.69 -17.96
CA LEU A 117 -12.41 1.55 -17.09
C LEU A 117 -13.22 2.70 -16.48
N GLU A 118 -14.32 3.11 -17.13
CA GLU A 118 -15.16 4.20 -16.65
C GLU A 118 -16.19 3.74 -15.63
N THR A 119 -16.71 2.52 -15.80
CA THR A 119 -17.86 1.98 -15.07
C THR A 119 -17.45 1.05 -13.93
N SER A 120 -16.39 0.25 -14.10
CA SER A 120 -15.98 -0.74 -13.11
C SER A 120 -15.26 -0.12 -11.91
N SER A 121 -15.42 -0.77 -10.76
CA SER A 121 -14.78 -0.41 -9.51
C SER A 121 -13.44 -1.10 -9.31
N ILE A 122 -12.65 -0.59 -8.35
CA ILE A 122 -11.39 -1.22 -7.93
C ILE A 122 -11.63 -2.65 -7.40
N LEU A 123 -12.78 -2.88 -6.76
CA LEU A 123 -13.16 -4.18 -6.23
C LEU A 123 -13.46 -5.20 -7.35
N ASP A 124 -14.10 -4.77 -8.44
CA ASP A 124 -14.38 -5.62 -9.60
C ASP A 124 -13.07 -6.08 -10.25
N TRP A 125 -12.15 -5.15 -10.48
CA TRP A 125 -10.81 -5.48 -10.96
C TRP A 125 -10.09 -6.49 -10.06
N LYS A 126 -10.16 -6.30 -8.74
CA LYS A 126 -9.54 -7.24 -7.78
C LYS A 126 -10.11 -8.65 -7.90
N HIS A 127 -11.42 -8.80 -8.10
CA HIS A 127 -12.05 -10.11 -8.25
C HIS A 127 -11.72 -10.76 -9.59
N ASP A 128 -11.71 -10.00 -10.68
CA ASP A 128 -11.42 -10.51 -12.02
C ASP A 128 -9.95 -10.93 -12.17
N ALA A 129 -9.03 -10.17 -11.56
CA ALA A 129 -7.61 -10.49 -11.51
C ALA A 129 -7.31 -11.83 -10.82
N ILE A 130 -8.14 -12.25 -9.85
CA ILE A 130 -7.98 -13.55 -9.18
C ILE A 130 -8.40 -14.69 -10.13
N GLN A 131 -9.40 -14.48 -10.98
CA GLN A 131 -9.88 -15.49 -11.92
C GLN A 131 -8.90 -15.72 -13.08
N GLN A 132 -8.26 -14.66 -13.59
CA GLN A 132 -7.31 -14.77 -14.71
C GLN A 132 -5.98 -15.46 -14.32
N ASN A 133 -5.55 -15.33 -13.06
CA ASN A 133 -4.36 -16.02 -12.54
C ASN A 133 -4.54 -17.55 -12.42
N GLY A 134 -5.78 -18.05 -12.36
CA GLY A 134 -6.06 -19.48 -12.33
C GLY A 134 -5.93 -20.19 -13.68
N ALA A 135 -5.91 -19.44 -14.78
CA ALA A 135 -5.91 -19.98 -16.14
C ALA A 135 -4.56 -19.89 -16.86
N ASN A 136 -3.68 -18.95 -16.48
CA ASN A 136 -2.45 -18.67 -17.21
C ASN A 136 -1.24 -18.73 -16.27
N ASN A 137 -0.35 -19.70 -16.52
CA ASN A 137 0.92 -19.92 -15.84
C ASN A 137 2.00 -18.87 -16.20
N GLU A 138 1.58 -17.63 -16.49
CA GLU A 138 2.48 -16.51 -16.71
C GLU A 138 2.32 -15.55 -15.54
N SER A 139 3.46 -15.16 -14.96
CA SER A 139 3.62 -14.32 -13.77
C SER A 139 3.12 -12.87 -13.96
N ASN A 140 1.94 -12.69 -14.52
CA ASN A 140 1.33 -11.38 -14.64
C ASN A 140 0.77 -11.00 -13.28
N ASN A 141 1.50 -10.12 -12.62
CA ASN A 141 1.21 -9.62 -11.28
C ASN A 141 -0.02 -8.69 -11.30
N PHE A 142 -1.20 -9.23 -11.59
CA PHE A 142 -2.48 -8.50 -11.62
C PHE A 142 -3.04 -8.21 -10.22
N LYS A 143 -2.27 -8.44 -9.16
CA LYS A 143 -2.72 -8.32 -7.77
C LYS A 143 -2.31 -6.96 -7.21
N LEU A 144 -3.25 -6.26 -6.59
CA LEU A 144 -2.95 -5.11 -5.73
C LEU A 144 -1.83 -5.49 -4.76
N ILE A 145 -0.89 -4.58 -4.52
CA ILE A 145 0.17 -4.83 -3.54
C ILE A 145 -0.50 -4.99 -2.17
N GLN A 146 -0.32 -6.16 -1.59
CA GLN A 146 -0.98 -6.51 -0.36
C GLN A 146 -0.26 -5.89 0.84
N LEU A 147 -1.01 -5.42 1.82
CA LEU A 147 -0.48 -4.79 3.02
C LEU A 147 -0.83 -5.64 4.24
N GLY A 148 0.19 -6.07 4.99
CA GLY A 148 0.03 -6.86 6.21
C GLY A 148 -0.04 -8.39 5.99
N PRO A 149 -0.04 -9.16 7.10
CA PRO A 149 -0.19 -10.61 7.06
C PRO A 149 -1.51 -11.00 6.37
N GLN A 150 -1.48 -12.05 5.54
CA GLN A 150 -2.70 -12.75 5.15
C GLN A 150 -3.09 -13.63 6.33
N ASP A 151 -4.14 -13.26 7.06
CA ASP A 151 -4.83 -14.24 7.90
C ASP A 151 -5.67 -15.18 7.02
#